data_AF-A0A382JYZ2-F1
#
_entry.id   AF-A0A382JYZ2-F1
#
_cell.length_a   1.000
_cell.length_b   1.000
_cell.length_c   1.000
_cell.angle_alpha   90.00
_cell.angle_beta   90.00
_cell.angle_gamma   90.00
#
_symmetry.space_group_name_H-M   'P 1'
#
loop_
_entity.id
_entity.type
_entity.pdbx_description
1 polymer ?
#
loop_
_entity_poly.entity_id
_entity_poly.type
_entity_poly.pdbx_seq_one_letter_code
_entity_poly.pdbx_strand_id
1 'polypeptide(L)'
;VPETGTHKQGDTGKRSGNRMGYVGDDVMNDWILINYHTGSGKYADELAAPWQAHQDNCTYPPLDDRWYKDTSEPYLQYFGGIPAFKINGEDTSPEWTEYTKDFQNTGVAASDWDEAYYAYITMVKRVQAETTPVTMSLNGTSFVDKTASVQLSVTSTEDLSAKNLRLYVGVLMDSVEYQFGQYSDWREWNHHNQIFIGWVGDKTSDCKAGCENGQEITLAKDTPVDLTYSWTLQDAPTGMSYDPNNMVIFAFIQDFTALDAALVNQASILQGVKMVRRDAGVDKSAPALTFNPANNTFGVAVESDITITFDE
;
A
#
# COMPACT_ATOMS: atom_id res chain seq x y z
N VAL A 1 -12.51 4.17 18.55
CA VAL A 1 -13.87 4.05 19.13
C VAL A 1 -14.56 2.94 18.35
N PRO A 2 -15.18 1.92 18.98
CA PRO A 2 -15.89 0.88 18.22
C PRO A 2 -17.05 1.53 17.49
N GLU A 3 -17.11 1.43 16.16
CA GLU A 3 -18.25 1.96 15.40
C GLU A 3 -19.49 1.11 15.67
N THR A 4 -20.48 1.72 16.31
CA THR A 4 -21.85 1.18 16.47
C THR A 4 -22.81 1.78 15.43
N GLY A 5 -22.29 2.18 14.27
CA GLY A 5 -23.06 2.80 13.19
C GLY A 5 -23.82 1.77 12.36
N THR A 6 -25.11 1.99 12.11
CA THR A 6 -25.90 1.17 11.18
C THR A 6 -25.52 1.53 9.74
N HIS A 7 -24.97 0.57 8.99
CA HIS A 7 -24.74 0.72 7.55
C HIS A 7 -26.06 1.02 6.85
N LYS A 8 -26.23 2.24 6.33
CA LYS A 8 -27.43 2.61 5.58
C LYS A 8 -27.35 2.07 4.16
N GLN A 9 -28.24 1.13 3.86
CA GLN A 9 -28.51 0.62 2.52
C GLN A 9 -28.70 1.81 1.56
N GLY A 10 -27.86 1.89 0.53
CA GLY A 10 -28.00 2.90 -0.52
C GLY A 10 -29.31 2.71 -1.29
N ASP A 11 -29.93 3.81 -1.70
CA ASP A 11 -31.15 3.83 -2.51
C ASP A 11 -31.06 2.85 -3.69
N THR A 12 -32.09 2.03 -3.84
CA THR A 12 -32.25 1.06 -4.91
C THR A 12 -32.15 1.75 -6.28
N GLY A 13 -31.07 1.47 -7.01
CA GLY A 13 -30.89 1.92 -8.40
C GLY A 13 -29.59 2.65 -8.70
N LYS A 14 -28.75 2.94 -7.70
CA LYS A 14 -27.43 3.57 -7.92
C LYS A 14 -26.32 2.63 -7.45
N ARG A 15 -25.63 1.99 -8.40
CA ARG A 15 -24.41 1.22 -8.12
C ARG A 15 -23.31 2.21 -7.78
N SER A 16 -23.01 2.40 -6.51
CA SER A 16 -21.86 3.17 -6.06
C SER A 16 -20.56 2.46 -6.45
N GLY A 17 -19.57 3.22 -6.88
CA GLY A 17 -18.19 2.76 -7.06
C GLY A 17 -17.60 2.24 -5.75
N ASN A 18 -16.34 1.82 -5.82
CA ASN A 18 -15.60 1.22 -4.72
C ASN A 18 -15.61 2.15 -3.49
N ARG A 19 -16.55 1.95 -2.53
CA ARG A 19 -16.63 2.75 -1.29
C ARG A 19 -15.53 2.39 -0.28
N MET A 20 -14.45 1.76 -0.72
CA MET A 20 -13.23 1.55 0.08
C MET A 20 -12.56 2.87 0.49
N GLY A 21 -12.95 4.00 -0.10
CA GLY A 21 -12.57 5.34 0.38
C GLY A 21 -13.08 5.66 1.79
N TYR A 22 -13.97 4.85 2.36
CA TYR A 22 -14.44 4.98 3.74
C TYR A 22 -14.16 3.69 4.52
N VAL A 23 -12.93 3.55 5.02
CA VAL A 23 -12.60 2.54 6.03
C VAL A 23 -11.84 3.24 7.16
N GLY A 24 -12.60 3.89 8.05
CA GLY A 24 -12.10 4.59 9.24
C GLY A 24 -11.69 3.65 10.38
N ASP A 25 -11.26 2.43 10.06
CA ASP A 25 -10.76 1.48 11.06
C ASP A 25 -9.25 1.68 11.22
N ASP A 26 -8.75 1.71 12.46
CA ASP A 26 -7.33 1.88 12.78
C ASP A 26 -6.44 0.86 12.04
N VAL A 27 -7.05 -0.28 11.72
CA VAL A 27 -6.46 -1.38 10.97
C VAL A 27 -5.82 -0.88 9.66
N MET A 28 -6.41 0.10 8.97
CA MET A 28 -5.94 0.62 7.67
C MET A 28 -4.74 1.58 7.75
N ASN A 29 -4.44 2.13 8.93
CA ASN A 29 -3.34 3.09 9.08
C ASN A 29 -1.99 2.45 8.70
N ASP A 30 -1.84 1.16 8.98
CA ASP A 30 -0.63 0.39 8.72
C ASP A 30 -0.62 -0.30 7.35
N TRP A 31 -1.62 -0.06 6.49
CA TRP A 31 -1.75 -0.75 5.21
C TRP A 31 -1.20 0.04 4.04
N ILE A 32 -0.73 -0.67 3.03
CA ILE A 32 -0.47 -0.13 1.70
C ILE A 32 -1.63 -0.57 0.81
N LEU A 33 -2.66 0.26 0.68
CA LEU A 33 -3.70 0.04 -0.30
C LEU A 33 -3.30 0.76 -1.59
N ILE A 34 -3.42 0.04 -2.72
CA ILE A 34 -3.01 0.52 -4.04
C ILE A 34 -4.21 0.39 -4.98
N ASN A 35 -4.77 1.52 -5.38
CA ASN A 35 -5.87 1.55 -6.33
C ASN A 35 -5.33 1.65 -7.77
N TYR A 36 -5.35 0.53 -8.49
CA TYR A 36 -5.01 0.49 -9.91
C TYR A 36 -6.25 0.77 -10.77
N HIS A 37 -6.07 1.61 -11.78
CA HIS A 37 -7.05 1.84 -12.84
C HIS A 37 -6.46 1.40 -14.18
N THR A 38 -7.26 0.76 -15.03
CA THR A 38 -6.80 0.39 -16.39
C THR A 38 -7.14 1.49 -17.37
N GLY A 39 -6.23 1.72 -18.32
CA GLY A 39 -6.45 2.58 -19.47
C GLY A 39 -6.73 1.79 -20.74
N SER A 40 -6.91 0.47 -20.64
CA SER A 40 -7.05 -0.44 -21.78
C SER A 40 -8.31 -1.30 -21.68
N GLY A 41 -8.77 -1.79 -22.83
CA GLY A 41 -9.89 -2.73 -22.92
C GLY A 41 -11.25 -2.13 -22.50
N LYS A 42 -12.16 -3.02 -22.11
CA LYS A 42 -13.57 -2.69 -21.81
C LYS A 42 -13.74 -1.86 -20.53
N TYR A 43 -12.77 -1.91 -19.64
CA TYR A 43 -12.84 -1.29 -18.32
C TYR A 43 -11.93 -0.06 -18.19
N ALA A 44 -11.43 0.45 -19.32
CA ALA A 44 -10.64 1.67 -19.34
C ALA A 44 -11.41 2.84 -18.73
N ASP A 45 -10.78 3.60 -17.85
CA ASP A 45 -11.33 4.82 -17.27
C ASP A 45 -10.26 5.93 -17.14
N GLU A 46 -10.68 7.18 -16.94
CA GLU A 46 -9.76 8.30 -16.95
C GLU A 46 -8.81 8.34 -15.74
N LEU A 47 -9.10 7.67 -14.62
CA LEU A 47 -8.19 7.58 -13.47
C LEU A 47 -6.94 6.73 -13.78
N ALA A 48 -6.84 6.16 -14.97
CA ALA A 48 -5.58 5.64 -15.51
C ALA A 48 -4.60 6.73 -15.99
N ALA A 49 -5.10 7.93 -16.32
CA ALA A 49 -4.28 9.00 -16.86
C ALA A 49 -3.08 9.40 -15.97
N PRO A 50 -3.19 9.43 -14.63
CA PRO A 50 -2.05 9.69 -13.74
C PRO A 50 -0.87 8.73 -13.93
N TRP A 51 -1.10 7.41 -13.99
CA TRP A 51 0.01 6.47 -14.24
C TRP A 51 0.44 6.46 -15.71
N GLN A 52 -0.48 6.76 -16.63
CA GLN A 52 -0.13 6.86 -18.05
C GLN A 52 0.90 7.98 -18.31
N ALA A 53 0.86 9.05 -17.52
CA ALA A 53 1.84 10.13 -17.54
C ALA A 53 3.23 9.74 -16.97
N HIS A 54 3.36 8.59 -16.32
CA HIS A 54 4.60 8.11 -15.70
C HIS A 54 5.00 6.71 -16.20
N GLN A 55 4.70 6.40 -17.47
CA GLN A 55 5.04 5.11 -18.09
C GLN A 55 6.51 4.98 -18.50
N ASP A 56 7.34 6.01 -18.30
CA ASP A 56 8.72 6.03 -18.77
C ASP A 56 9.55 4.86 -18.24
N ASN A 57 9.25 4.41 -17.02
CA ASN A 57 9.91 3.28 -16.35
C ASN A 57 9.25 1.93 -16.62
N CYS A 58 8.22 1.89 -17.47
CA CYS A 58 7.51 0.67 -17.83
C CYS A 58 7.85 0.24 -19.27
N THR A 59 7.77 -1.07 -19.53
CA THR A 59 7.79 -1.64 -20.88
C THR A 59 6.37 -1.82 -21.40
N TYR A 60 5.47 -2.25 -20.53
CA TYR A 60 4.06 -2.48 -20.80
C TYR A 60 3.19 -1.67 -19.82
N PRO A 61 1.89 -1.48 -20.11
CA PRO A 61 0.98 -0.92 -19.12
C PRO A 61 1.06 -1.71 -17.80
N PRO A 62 1.35 -1.05 -16.67
CA PRO A 62 1.77 -1.72 -15.44
C PRO A 62 0.68 -2.62 -14.84
N LEU A 63 -0.59 -2.22 -14.95
CA LEU A 63 -1.71 -3.05 -14.50
C LEU A 63 -1.92 -4.24 -15.44
N ASP A 64 -1.80 -4.05 -16.74
CA ASP A 64 -2.04 -5.10 -17.72
C ASP A 64 -0.96 -6.18 -17.64
N ASP A 65 0.31 -5.78 -17.50
CA ASP A 65 1.44 -6.71 -17.37
C ASP A 65 1.40 -7.47 -16.05
N ARG A 66 1.01 -6.79 -14.95
CA ARG A 66 0.99 -7.37 -13.61
C ARG A 66 -0.22 -8.27 -13.36
N TRP A 67 -1.39 -7.96 -13.92
CA TRP A 67 -2.67 -8.57 -13.53
C TRP A 67 -3.53 -9.11 -14.67
N TYR A 68 -3.26 -8.71 -15.93
CA TYR A 68 -4.00 -9.19 -17.11
C TYR A 68 -3.14 -10.01 -18.08
N LYS A 69 -2.02 -10.53 -17.59
CA LYS A 69 -1.10 -11.36 -18.36
C LYS A 69 -0.77 -12.62 -17.57
N ASP A 70 -1.09 -13.78 -18.14
CA ASP A 70 -0.83 -15.11 -17.57
C ASP A 70 0.22 -15.91 -18.35
N THR A 71 0.92 -15.27 -19.29
CA THR A 71 1.76 -15.97 -20.27
C THR A 71 3.26 -15.78 -20.09
N SER A 72 3.71 -14.86 -19.24
CA SER A 72 5.14 -14.60 -19.06
C SER A 72 5.50 -14.28 -17.62
N GLU A 73 6.56 -14.91 -17.10
CA GLU A 73 7.15 -14.52 -15.83
C GLU A 73 7.45 -13.01 -15.77
N PRO A 74 7.33 -12.38 -14.59
CA PRO A 74 7.01 -12.99 -13.31
C PRO A 74 5.50 -13.20 -13.07
N TYR A 75 4.63 -12.77 -13.98
CA TYR A 75 3.18 -12.83 -13.81
C TYR A 75 2.56 -13.96 -14.64
N LEU A 76 2.23 -15.05 -13.94
CA LEU A 76 1.49 -16.17 -14.53
C LEU A 76 -0.02 -16.10 -14.20
N GLN A 77 -0.50 -14.95 -13.71
CA GLN A 77 -1.87 -14.76 -13.21
C GLN A 77 -2.69 -13.85 -14.11
N TYR A 78 -3.85 -14.35 -14.55
CA TYR A 78 -4.88 -13.55 -15.20
C TYR A 78 -6.07 -13.38 -14.26
N PHE A 79 -6.49 -12.13 -14.05
CA PHE A 79 -7.73 -11.82 -13.35
C PHE A 79 -8.82 -11.33 -14.30
N GLY A 80 -9.89 -12.12 -14.39
CA GLY A 80 -11.09 -11.74 -15.13
C GLY A 80 -12.07 -10.95 -14.26
N GLY A 81 -12.44 -9.75 -14.69
CA GLY A 81 -13.45 -8.91 -14.05
C GLY A 81 -12.88 -7.78 -13.20
N ILE A 82 -13.57 -6.64 -13.20
CA ILE A 82 -13.23 -5.44 -12.40
C ILE A 82 -14.49 -5.00 -11.64
N PRO A 83 -14.38 -4.63 -10.34
CA PRO A 83 -13.16 -4.60 -9.52
C PRO A 83 -12.66 -6.01 -9.12
N ALA A 84 -11.34 -6.14 -8.99
CA ALA A 84 -10.68 -7.33 -8.44
C ALA A 84 -9.83 -6.90 -7.22
N PHE A 85 -9.70 -7.79 -6.22
CA PHE A 85 -8.99 -7.49 -4.99
C PHE A 85 -7.96 -8.55 -4.63
N LYS A 86 -6.78 -8.08 -4.22
CA LYS A 86 -5.62 -8.88 -3.83
C LYS A 86 -5.18 -8.46 -2.44
N ILE A 87 -4.84 -9.44 -1.62
CA ILE A 87 -4.22 -9.20 -0.31
C ILE A 87 -2.88 -9.91 -0.35
N ASN A 88 -1.81 -9.19 0.01
CA ASN A 88 -0.45 -9.73 0.01
C ASN A 88 0.00 -10.32 -1.34
N GLY A 89 -0.57 -9.86 -2.46
CA GLY A 89 -0.31 -10.41 -3.80
C GLY A 89 -1.17 -11.62 -4.20
N GLU A 90 -1.97 -12.15 -3.26
CA GLU A 90 -2.70 -13.41 -3.40
C GLU A 90 -4.18 -13.18 -3.76
N ASP A 91 -4.75 -14.15 -4.48
CA ASP A 91 -6.18 -14.22 -4.79
C ASP A 91 -6.99 -14.43 -3.51
N THR A 92 -7.98 -13.57 -3.32
CA THR A 92 -8.89 -13.68 -2.18
C THR A 92 -10.02 -14.67 -2.43
N SER A 93 -10.30 -15.05 -3.70
CA SER A 93 -11.43 -15.91 -4.10
C SER A 93 -11.63 -17.16 -3.23
N PRO A 94 -10.57 -17.89 -2.80
CA PRO A 94 -10.74 -19.11 -1.99
C PRO A 94 -11.24 -18.85 -0.56
N GLU A 95 -10.94 -17.68 0.00
CA GLU A 95 -11.19 -17.34 1.40
C GLU A 95 -12.59 -16.75 1.65
N TRP A 96 -13.24 -16.23 0.61
CA TRP A 96 -14.53 -15.57 0.70
C TRP A 96 -15.63 -16.43 1.34
N THR A 97 -15.73 -17.70 0.94
CA THR A 97 -16.81 -18.58 1.41
C THR A 97 -16.76 -18.80 2.92
N GLU A 98 -15.56 -18.88 3.49
CA GLU A 98 -15.36 -19.11 4.92
C GLU A 98 -15.67 -17.86 5.73
N TYR A 99 -15.19 -16.69 5.31
CA TYR A 99 -15.37 -15.45 6.07
C TYR A 99 -16.78 -14.85 5.98
N THR A 100 -17.47 -15.03 4.85
CA THR A 100 -18.90 -14.70 4.78
C THR A 100 -19.71 -15.56 5.75
N LYS A 101 -19.35 -16.83 5.94
CA LYS A 101 -20.01 -17.72 6.90
C LYS A 101 -19.72 -17.34 8.35
N ASP A 102 -18.51 -16.88 8.66
CA ASP A 102 -18.17 -16.35 9.99
C ASP A 102 -19.05 -15.15 10.35
N PHE A 103 -19.23 -14.20 9.43
CA PHE A 103 -20.13 -13.05 9.62
C PHE A 103 -21.58 -13.50 9.91
N GLN A 104 -22.10 -14.46 9.14
CA GLN A 104 -23.47 -14.97 9.34
C GLN A 104 -23.67 -15.63 10.71
N ASN A 105 -22.60 -16.14 11.34
CA ASN A 105 -22.66 -16.72 12.69
C ASN A 105 -22.72 -15.67 13.81
N THR A 106 -22.48 -14.39 13.52
CA THR A 106 -22.59 -13.29 14.50
C THR A 106 -24.03 -12.98 14.91
N GLY A 107 -25.02 -13.52 14.17
CA GLY A 107 -26.45 -13.25 14.40
C GLY A 107 -26.91 -11.88 13.93
N VAL A 108 -26.03 -11.11 13.27
CA VAL A 108 -26.35 -9.83 12.64
C VAL A 108 -26.99 -10.08 11.27
N ALA A 109 -28.09 -9.39 10.96
CA ALA A 109 -28.69 -9.43 9.63
C ALA A 109 -27.76 -8.73 8.63
N ALA A 110 -27.08 -9.50 7.79
CA ALA A 110 -26.24 -9.00 6.72
C ALA A 110 -27.04 -8.16 5.71
N SER A 111 -26.51 -7.00 5.32
CA SER A 111 -26.59 -6.61 3.92
C SER A 111 -25.40 -7.21 3.17
N ASP A 112 -25.52 -7.47 1.86
CA ASP A 112 -24.43 -8.03 1.03
C ASP A 112 -23.09 -7.26 1.16
N TRP A 113 -23.15 -5.99 1.55
CA TRP A 113 -21.99 -5.13 1.75
C TRP A 113 -21.26 -5.36 3.07
N ASP A 114 -21.98 -5.70 4.14
CA ASP A 114 -21.40 -5.92 5.47
C ASP A 114 -20.58 -7.22 5.50
N GLU A 115 -21.07 -8.26 4.80
CA GLU A 115 -20.36 -9.53 4.62
C GLU A 115 -19.03 -9.32 3.90
N ALA A 116 -19.02 -8.53 2.84
CA ALA A 116 -17.81 -8.31 2.06
C ALA A 116 -16.78 -7.46 2.80
N TYR A 117 -17.21 -6.39 3.45
CA TYR A 117 -16.34 -5.58 4.31
C TYR A 117 -15.71 -6.43 5.42
N TYR A 118 -16.51 -7.23 6.12
CA TYR A 118 -16.02 -8.08 7.20
C TYR A 118 -15.00 -9.12 6.71
N ALA A 119 -15.26 -9.74 5.55
CA ALA A 119 -14.33 -10.68 4.94
C ALA A 119 -12.97 -10.02 4.66
N TYR A 120 -12.96 -8.80 4.10
CA TYR A 120 -11.71 -8.07 3.85
C TYR A 120 -10.94 -7.75 5.13
N ILE A 121 -11.61 -7.20 6.15
CA ILE A 121 -10.95 -6.88 7.43
C ILE A 121 -10.38 -8.15 8.07
N THR A 122 -11.08 -9.27 7.97
CA THR A 122 -10.62 -10.56 8.52
C THR A 122 -9.38 -11.06 7.79
N MET A 123 -9.41 -11.10 6.46
CA MET A 123 -8.27 -11.51 5.64
C MET A 123 -7.03 -10.66 5.93
N VAL A 124 -7.19 -9.35 6.12
CA VAL A 124 -6.01 -8.52 6.35
C VAL A 124 -5.51 -8.59 7.78
N LYS A 125 -6.38 -8.72 8.79
CA LYS A 125 -5.92 -9.00 10.16
C LYS A 125 -5.11 -10.30 10.24
N ARG A 126 -5.48 -11.31 9.44
CA ARG A 126 -4.69 -12.54 9.29
C ARG A 126 -3.29 -12.21 8.76
N VAL A 127 -3.19 -11.48 7.65
CA VAL A 127 -1.89 -11.12 7.06
C VAL A 127 -1.05 -10.24 7.99
N GLN A 128 -1.65 -9.30 8.72
CA GLN A 128 -0.96 -8.49 9.72
C GLN A 128 -0.41 -9.31 10.89
N ALA A 129 -0.98 -10.48 11.17
CA ALA A 129 -0.49 -11.39 12.20
C ALA A 129 0.68 -12.26 11.73
N GLU A 130 1.00 -12.26 10.43
CA GLU A 130 2.15 -12.96 9.88
C GLU A 130 3.46 -12.29 10.30
N THR A 131 4.50 -13.10 10.44
CA THR A 131 5.85 -12.63 10.76
C THR A 131 6.75 -12.82 9.56
N THR A 132 7.64 -11.87 9.33
CA THR A 132 8.60 -11.90 8.22
C THR A 132 10.01 -11.62 8.75
N PRO A 133 11.05 -12.28 8.21
CA PRO A 133 12.42 -11.94 8.56
C PRO A 133 12.88 -10.64 7.92
N VAL A 134 12.09 -10.04 7.00
CA VAL A 134 12.45 -8.86 6.23
C VAL A 134 12.01 -7.58 6.93
N THR A 135 12.93 -6.63 7.06
CA THR A 135 12.66 -5.27 7.52
C THR A 135 12.94 -4.29 6.38
N MET A 136 12.04 -3.32 6.18
CA MET A 136 12.17 -2.27 5.18
C MET A 136 12.02 -0.89 5.83
N SER A 137 12.74 0.11 5.33
CA SER A 137 12.65 1.49 5.81
C SER A 137 12.79 2.48 4.67
N LEU A 138 12.00 3.55 4.70
CA LEU A 138 12.11 4.70 3.80
C LEU A 138 12.81 5.90 4.46
N ASN A 139 13.45 5.69 5.62
CA ASN A 139 14.09 6.76 6.39
C ASN A 139 15.18 7.46 5.57
N GLY A 140 15.20 8.78 5.62
CA GLY A 140 16.08 9.61 4.80
C GLY A 140 15.49 9.99 3.43
N THR A 141 14.33 9.45 3.06
CA THR A 141 13.58 9.94 1.89
C THR A 141 13.20 11.40 2.10
N SER A 142 13.44 12.23 1.08
CA SER A 142 13.20 13.67 1.12
C SER A 142 12.52 14.14 -0.15
N PHE A 143 11.94 15.34 -0.09
CA PHE A 143 11.22 15.93 -1.21
C PHE A 143 11.69 17.36 -1.44
N VAL A 144 11.98 17.67 -2.70
CA VAL A 144 12.24 19.04 -3.17
C VAL A 144 11.27 19.31 -4.32
N ASP A 145 10.41 20.30 -4.15
CA ASP A 145 9.34 20.64 -5.09
C ASP A 145 8.44 19.45 -5.45
N LYS A 146 8.58 18.87 -6.65
CA LYS A 146 7.83 17.70 -7.13
C LYS A 146 8.66 16.41 -7.16
N THR A 147 9.91 16.50 -6.72
CA THR A 147 10.88 15.42 -6.82
C THR A 147 11.07 14.75 -5.47
N ALA A 148 10.92 13.43 -5.45
CA ALA A 148 11.26 12.56 -4.34
C ALA A 148 12.68 12.01 -4.53
N SER A 149 13.53 12.21 -3.52
CA SER A 149 14.80 11.49 -3.36
C SER A 149 14.55 10.34 -2.39
N VAL A 150 14.28 9.16 -2.94
CA VAL A 150 13.87 7.97 -2.18
C VAL A 150 15.10 7.26 -1.64
N GLN A 151 15.15 7.07 -0.32
CA GLN A 151 16.12 6.25 0.37
C GLN A 151 15.41 5.02 0.90
N LEU A 152 15.75 3.85 0.38
CA LEU A 152 15.17 2.57 0.78
C LEU A 152 16.27 1.68 1.37
N SER A 153 16.07 1.20 2.59
CA SER A 153 16.91 0.17 3.20
C SER A 153 16.11 -1.11 3.39
N VAL A 154 16.69 -2.24 3.02
CA VAL A 154 16.11 -3.57 3.19
C VAL A 154 17.12 -4.46 3.90
N THR A 155 16.71 -5.16 4.94
CA THR A 155 17.52 -6.19 5.60
C THR A 155 16.68 -7.43 5.89
N SER A 156 17.35 -8.57 6.07
CA SER A 156 16.69 -9.81 6.50
C SER A 156 17.49 -10.50 7.60
N THR A 157 16.80 -11.02 8.62
CA THR A 157 17.42 -11.84 9.68
C THR A 157 17.70 -13.29 9.25
N GLU A 158 17.26 -13.66 8.05
CA GLU A 158 17.48 -14.95 7.41
C GLU A 158 18.19 -14.80 6.06
N ASP A 159 18.80 -15.89 5.58
CA ASP A 159 19.39 -15.90 4.24
C ASP A 159 18.32 -16.28 3.21
N LEU A 160 17.90 -15.28 2.44
CA LEU A 160 16.90 -15.44 1.38
C LEU A 160 17.54 -15.39 -0.02
N SER A 161 18.87 -15.51 -0.12
CA SER A 161 19.60 -15.34 -1.39
C SER A 161 19.23 -16.37 -2.46
N ALA A 162 18.65 -17.50 -2.06
CA ALA A 162 18.17 -18.54 -2.97
C ALA A 162 16.75 -18.28 -3.50
N LYS A 163 16.03 -17.29 -2.97
CA LYS A 163 14.68 -16.94 -3.40
C LYS A 163 14.71 -16.05 -4.65
N ASN A 164 13.69 -16.20 -5.49
CA ASN A 164 13.41 -15.27 -6.60
C ASN A 164 12.59 -14.09 -6.05
N LEU A 165 13.29 -13.09 -5.50
CA LEU A 165 12.65 -11.91 -4.92
C LEU A 165 12.63 -10.74 -5.91
N ARG A 166 11.51 -10.04 -5.92
CA ARG A 166 11.32 -8.81 -6.69
C ARG A 166 10.94 -7.67 -5.76
N LEU A 167 11.71 -6.58 -5.80
CA LEU A 167 11.42 -5.32 -5.13
C LEU A 167 10.62 -4.41 -6.05
N TYR A 168 9.53 -3.87 -5.52
CA TYR A 168 8.72 -2.86 -6.17
C TYR A 168 8.80 -1.58 -5.36
N VAL A 169 9.04 -0.46 -6.04
CA VAL A 169 9.01 0.88 -5.45
C VAL A 169 8.09 1.71 -6.32
N GLY A 170 7.08 2.33 -5.74
CA GLY A 170 6.07 3.06 -6.49
C GLY A 170 5.55 4.28 -5.75
N VAL A 171 4.70 5.02 -6.45
CA VAL A 171 4.07 6.24 -5.93
C VAL A 171 2.55 6.12 -6.04
N LEU A 172 1.87 6.51 -4.96
CA LEU A 172 0.44 6.77 -4.95
C LEU A 172 0.18 8.26 -4.81
N MET A 173 -1.00 8.70 -5.26
CA MET A 173 -1.53 10.02 -4.97
C MET A 173 -2.75 9.91 -4.07
N ASP A 174 -2.66 10.53 -2.90
CA ASP A 174 -3.73 10.57 -1.89
C ASP A 174 -4.56 11.85 -1.97
N SER A 175 -4.77 12.35 -3.20
CA SER A 175 -5.56 13.57 -3.44
C SER A 175 -5.97 13.78 -4.91
N VAL A 176 -6.23 12.71 -5.67
CA VAL A 176 -6.64 12.89 -7.07
C VAL A 176 -8.05 13.45 -7.09
N GLU A 177 -8.21 14.67 -7.60
CA GLU A 177 -9.51 15.26 -7.86
C GLU A 177 -9.94 15.04 -9.31
N TYR A 178 -10.91 14.17 -9.54
CA TYR A 178 -11.53 13.91 -10.84
C TYR A 178 -13.02 13.59 -10.72
N GLN A 179 -13.81 14.25 -11.56
CA GLN A 179 -15.27 14.15 -11.55
C GLN A 179 -15.77 12.93 -12.36
N PHE A 180 -16.09 11.82 -11.69
CA PHE A 180 -16.49 10.55 -12.33
C PHE A 180 -18.00 10.49 -12.72
N GLY A 181 -18.49 11.44 -13.54
CA GLY A 181 -19.85 11.39 -14.11
C GLY A 181 -21.01 11.25 -13.09
N GLN A 182 -22.19 10.73 -13.50
CA GLN A 182 -23.46 10.76 -12.74
C GLN A 182 -23.47 10.04 -11.35
N TYR A 183 -22.34 9.48 -10.90
CA TYR A 183 -22.25 8.81 -9.61
C TYR A 183 -21.92 9.83 -8.52
N SER A 184 -22.96 10.34 -7.87
CA SER A 184 -22.83 11.16 -6.65
C SER A 184 -22.37 10.27 -5.50
N ASP A 185 -21.09 10.32 -5.17
CA ASP A 185 -20.65 10.00 -3.82
C ASP A 185 -20.71 11.26 -2.95
N TRP A 186 -21.32 11.12 -1.77
CA TRP A 186 -21.19 12.03 -0.61
C TRP A 186 -21.41 13.56 -0.75
N ARG A 187 -21.98 14.06 -1.84
CA ARG A 187 -22.13 15.52 -2.08
C ARG A 187 -20.79 16.26 -2.24
N GLU A 188 -19.66 15.55 -2.30
CA GLU A 188 -18.34 16.04 -2.69
C GLU A 188 -17.80 15.12 -3.80
N TRP A 189 -17.54 15.70 -4.97
CA TRP A 189 -17.86 15.07 -6.26
C TRP A 189 -16.65 14.49 -7.01
N ASN A 190 -15.46 14.51 -6.43
CA ASN A 190 -14.25 14.34 -7.22
C ASN A 190 -13.03 13.76 -6.48
N HIS A 191 -13.03 13.49 -5.18
CA HIS A 191 -11.79 13.11 -4.49
C HIS A 191 -11.52 11.59 -4.47
N HIS A 192 -10.31 11.18 -4.86
CA HIS A 192 -9.85 9.80 -4.89
C HIS A 192 -8.49 9.65 -4.20
N ASN A 193 -8.42 8.63 -3.34
CA ASN A 193 -7.27 8.36 -2.48
C ASN A 193 -6.47 7.15 -2.98
N GLN A 194 -5.17 7.16 -2.65
CA GLN A 194 -4.26 6.05 -2.91
C GLN A 194 -4.28 5.54 -4.37
N ILE A 195 -4.47 6.45 -5.32
CA ILE A 195 -4.42 6.14 -6.75
C ILE A 195 -2.98 5.84 -7.13
N PHE A 196 -2.73 4.70 -7.78
CA PHE A 196 -1.42 4.39 -8.32
C PHE A 196 -1.06 5.38 -9.45
N ILE A 197 0.08 6.05 -9.34
CA ILE A 197 0.52 7.03 -10.33
C ILE A 197 1.84 6.68 -11.00
N GLY A 198 2.57 5.65 -10.58
CA GLY A 198 3.76 5.21 -11.30
C GLY A 198 4.75 4.38 -10.49
N TRP A 199 5.63 3.69 -11.21
CA TRP A 199 6.77 2.97 -10.63
C TRP A 199 8.02 3.85 -10.57
N VAL A 200 8.77 3.69 -9.49
CA VAL A 200 10.07 4.31 -9.22
C VAL A 200 11.18 3.36 -9.68
N GLY A 201 12.28 3.91 -10.19
CA GLY A 201 13.42 3.18 -10.73
C GLY A 201 13.69 3.58 -12.18
N ASP A 202 14.72 2.98 -12.78
CA ASP A 202 15.03 3.14 -14.20
C ASP A 202 14.99 1.77 -14.90
N LYS A 203 14.19 1.64 -15.95
CA LYS A 203 14.10 0.38 -16.73
C LYS A 203 15.35 0.07 -17.52
N THR A 204 16.31 0.98 -17.62
CA THR A 204 17.59 0.72 -18.28
C THR A 204 18.67 0.23 -17.32
N SER A 205 18.50 0.42 -16.00
CA SER A 205 19.47 -0.01 -14.98
C SER A 205 18.88 -0.88 -13.87
N ASP A 206 17.81 -0.41 -13.23
CA ASP A 206 17.33 -0.94 -11.95
C ASP A 206 16.39 -2.12 -12.20
N CYS A 207 15.33 -1.88 -12.97
CA CYS A 207 14.24 -2.83 -13.17
C CYS A 207 14.27 -3.53 -14.55
N LYS A 208 15.16 -3.11 -15.46
CA LYS A 208 15.46 -3.76 -16.77
C LYS A 208 14.24 -4.05 -17.64
N ALA A 209 13.59 -5.20 -17.44
CA ALA A 209 12.41 -5.62 -18.19
C ALA A 209 11.19 -4.70 -17.98
N GLY A 210 11.31 -3.72 -17.07
CA GLY A 210 10.28 -2.75 -16.72
C GLY A 210 10.04 -2.78 -15.22
N CYS A 211 9.77 -1.62 -14.62
CA CYS A 211 9.55 -1.54 -13.17
C CYS A 211 8.23 -2.18 -12.74
N GLU A 212 7.31 -2.41 -13.68
CA GLU A 212 6.15 -3.27 -13.51
C GLU A 212 6.49 -4.73 -13.25
N ASN A 213 7.69 -5.21 -13.60
CA ASN A 213 8.18 -6.56 -13.29
C ASN A 213 8.99 -6.64 -11.98
N GLY A 214 9.20 -5.52 -11.32
CA GLY A 214 10.01 -5.42 -10.11
C GLY A 214 11.51 -5.60 -10.36
N GLN A 215 12.30 -4.90 -9.57
CA GLN A 215 13.76 -5.03 -9.54
C GLN A 215 14.14 -6.36 -8.86
N GLU A 216 15.00 -7.16 -9.48
CA GLU A 216 15.58 -8.33 -8.81
C GLU A 216 16.39 -7.89 -7.60
N ILE A 217 16.17 -8.55 -6.45
CA ILE A 217 16.89 -8.27 -5.22
C ILE A 217 17.36 -9.56 -4.56
N THR A 218 18.57 -9.55 -4.01
CA THR A 218 19.15 -10.66 -3.26
C THR A 218 19.35 -10.21 -1.82
N LEU A 219 18.78 -10.96 -0.87
CA LEU A 219 18.85 -10.65 0.55
C LEU A 219 19.65 -11.74 1.28
N ALA A 220 20.93 -11.45 1.50
CA ALA A 220 21.75 -12.26 2.39
C ALA A 220 21.45 -11.92 3.86
N LYS A 221 21.64 -12.90 4.74
CA LYS A 221 21.39 -12.74 6.17
C LYS A 221 22.18 -11.56 6.75
N ASP A 222 21.48 -10.73 7.52
CA ASP A 222 21.99 -9.58 8.28
C ASP A 222 22.81 -8.58 7.45
N THR A 223 22.62 -8.57 6.12
CA THR A 223 23.34 -7.69 5.19
C THR A 223 22.35 -6.71 4.56
N PRO A 224 22.38 -5.42 4.96
CA PRO A 224 21.50 -4.42 4.39
C PRO A 224 21.75 -4.21 2.90
N VAL A 225 20.67 -4.00 2.16
CA VAL A 225 20.67 -3.52 0.78
C VAL A 225 20.06 -2.12 0.81
N ASP A 226 20.92 -1.12 0.59
CA ASP A 226 20.52 0.29 0.53
C ASP A 226 20.40 0.74 -0.93
N LEU A 227 19.27 1.35 -1.25
CA LEU A 227 18.87 1.74 -2.60
C LEU A 227 18.45 3.20 -2.59
N THR A 228 18.90 3.94 -3.61
CA THR A 228 18.56 5.34 -3.80
C THR A 228 17.90 5.51 -5.16
N TYR A 229 16.76 6.20 -5.17
CA TYR A 229 16.07 6.56 -6.40
C TYR A 229 15.73 8.04 -6.44
N SER A 230 15.56 8.57 -7.64
CA SER A 230 14.99 9.89 -7.86
C SER A 230 13.73 9.73 -8.72
N TRP A 231 12.63 10.34 -8.29
CA TRP A 231 11.36 10.30 -9.04
C TRP A 231 10.68 11.66 -9.00
N THR A 232 10.16 12.12 -10.14
CA THR A 232 9.55 13.46 -10.25
C THR A 232 8.10 13.33 -10.68
N LEU A 233 7.20 13.94 -9.90
CA LEU A 233 5.78 14.04 -10.23
C LEU A 233 5.58 14.96 -11.43
N GLN A 234 4.84 14.48 -12.43
CA GLN A 234 4.42 15.28 -13.57
C GLN A 234 3.36 16.34 -13.17
N ASP A 235 2.80 17.04 -14.16
CA ASP A 235 1.58 17.82 -13.93
C ASP A 235 0.35 16.91 -13.98
N ALA A 236 -0.72 17.32 -13.31
CA ALA A 236 -1.96 16.58 -13.34
C ALA A 236 -2.51 16.52 -14.78
N PRO A 237 -3.00 15.36 -15.25
CA PRO A 237 -3.65 15.27 -16.55
C PRO A 237 -4.82 16.26 -16.67
N THR A 238 -5.10 16.72 -17.89
CA THR A 238 -6.20 17.65 -18.17
C THR A 238 -7.53 17.15 -17.59
N GLY A 239 -8.20 18.01 -16.81
CA GLY A 239 -9.47 17.67 -16.16
C GLY A 239 -9.33 17.02 -14.79
N MET A 240 -8.09 16.85 -14.31
CA MET A 240 -7.77 16.39 -12.96
C MET A 240 -6.96 17.43 -12.18
N SER A 241 -6.97 17.31 -10.86
CA SER A 241 -6.04 17.99 -9.99
C SER A 241 -5.45 17.00 -8.97
N TYR A 242 -4.29 17.32 -8.41
CA TYR A 242 -3.77 16.67 -7.22
C TYR A 242 -2.87 17.64 -6.45
N ASP A 243 -2.72 17.41 -5.14
CA ASP A 243 -1.74 18.12 -4.32
C ASP A 243 -0.42 17.35 -4.28
N PRO A 244 0.69 17.92 -4.80
CA PRO A 244 2.01 17.29 -4.73
C PRO A 244 2.46 16.90 -3.32
N ASN A 245 1.91 17.51 -2.26
CA ASN A 245 2.23 17.17 -0.87
C ASN A 245 1.61 15.84 -0.40
N ASN A 246 0.64 15.30 -1.15
CA ASN A 246 -0.06 14.05 -0.84
C ASN A 246 0.47 12.87 -1.67
N MET A 247 1.69 12.96 -2.19
CA MET A 247 2.41 11.80 -2.70
C MET A 247 2.67 10.78 -1.58
N VAL A 248 2.50 9.51 -1.87
CA VAL A 248 2.85 8.40 -0.97
C VAL A 248 3.87 7.52 -1.69
N ILE A 249 5.09 7.47 -1.18
CA ILE A 249 6.09 6.50 -1.63
C ILE A 249 5.80 5.19 -0.93
N PHE A 250 5.75 4.10 -1.69
CA PHE A 250 5.66 2.77 -1.11
C PHE A 250 6.70 1.86 -1.73
N ALA A 251 7.07 0.84 -0.98
CA ALA A 251 7.88 -0.25 -1.48
C ALA A 251 7.39 -1.57 -0.88
N PHE A 252 7.51 -2.66 -1.63
CA PHE A 252 7.25 -4.01 -1.13
C PHE A 252 8.14 -5.04 -1.84
N ILE A 253 8.41 -6.15 -1.17
CA ILE A 253 9.15 -7.29 -1.72
C ILE A 253 8.19 -8.44 -1.91
N GLN A 254 8.20 -9.04 -3.10
CA GLN A 254 7.34 -10.16 -3.46
C GLN A 254 8.20 -11.38 -3.83
N ASP A 255 7.79 -12.55 -3.34
CA ASP A 255 8.48 -13.82 -3.53
C ASP A 255 7.85 -14.60 -4.69
N PHE A 256 8.62 -14.78 -5.75
CA PHE A 256 8.24 -15.54 -6.95
C PHE A 256 8.85 -16.96 -6.96
N THR A 257 9.51 -17.40 -5.88
CA THR A 257 10.26 -18.67 -5.83
C THR A 257 9.38 -19.89 -6.11
N ALA A 258 8.19 -19.90 -5.52
CA ALA A 258 7.29 -21.05 -5.61
C ALA A 258 6.25 -20.92 -6.74
N LEU A 259 6.29 -19.85 -7.54
CA LEU A 259 5.26 -19.59 -8.54
C LEU A 259 5.22 -20.73 -9.57
N ASP A 260 4.02 -21.27 -9.78
CA ASP A 260 3.78 -22.31 -10.77
C ASP A 260 2.73 -21.86 -11.80
N ALA A 261 2.80 -22.43 -13.00
CA ALA A 261 1.90 -22.09 -14.10
C ALA A 261 0.44 -22.53 -13.86
N ALA A 262 0.18 -23.40 -12.87
CA ALA A 262 -1.17 -23.77 -12.46
C ALA A 262 -1.71 -22.86 -11.35
N LEU A 263 -0.92 -21.88 -10.89
CA LEU A 263 -1.24 -20.93 -9.83
C LEU A 263 -1.63 -21.58 -8.50
N VAL A 264 -1.11 -22.78 -8.23
CA VAL A 264 -1.30 -23.45 -6.93
C VAL A 264 -0.57 -22.66 -5.85
N ASN A 265 0.62 -22.14 -6.17
CA ASN A 265 1.34 -21.18 -5.35
C ASN A 265 1.33 -19.81 -6.04
N GLN A 266 0.98 -18.78 -5.28
CA GLN A 266 0.94 -17.40 -5.76
C GLN A 266 2.14 -16.64 -5.22
N ALA A 267 2.56 -15.60 -5.96
CA ALA A 267 3.66 -14.76 -5.50
C ALA A 267 3.18 -13.89 -4.34
N SER A 268 3.66 -14.17 -3.12
CA SER A 268 3.25 -13.48 -1.91
C SER A 268 4.18 -12.32 -1.58
N ILE A 269 3.64 -11.26 -1.00
CA ILE A 269 4.41 -10.13 -0.50
C ILE A 269 5.00 -10.51 0.86
N LEU A 270 6.32 -10.36 1.01
CA LEU A 270 7.03 -10.71 2.24
C LEU A 270 7.07 -9.55 3.24
N GLN A 271 7.11 -8.32 2.75
CA GLN A 271 7.16 -7.10 3.56
C GLN A 271 6.81 -5.88 2.68
N GLY A 272 6.26 -4.85 3.30
CA GLY A 272 6.03 -3.55 2.67
C GLY A 272 6.34 -2.39 3.61
N VAL A 273 6.61 -1.23 3.03
CA VAL A 273 6.76 0.05 3.73
C VAL A 273 6.13 1.17 2.92
N LYS A 274 5.54 2.16 3.58
CA LYS A 274 5.05 3.39 2.94
C LYS A 274 5.51 4.62 3.71
N MET A 275 5.59 5.75 3.01
CA MET A 275 5.82 7.07 3.55
C MET A 275 4.92 8.06 2.81
N VAL A 276 4.08 8.77 3.57
CA VAL A 276 3.34 9.93 3.03
C VAL A 276 4.30 11.11 3.02
N ARG A 277 4.38 11.86 1.92
CA ARG A 277 5.30 12.99 1.77
C ARG A 277 5.19 14.01 2.90
N ARG A 278 3.96 14.33 3.34
CA ARG A 278 3.73 15.28 4.44
C ARG A 278 4.34 14.85 5.78
N ASP A 279 4.73 13.57 5.89
CA ASP A 279 5.41 13.01 7.06
C ASP A 279 6.94 12.94 6.86
N ALA A 280 7.47 13.35 5.70
CA ALA A 280 8.90 13.27 5.41
C ALA A 280 9.70 14.28 6.25
N GLY A 281 10.76 13.80 6.90
CA GLY A 281 11.57 14.61 7.80
C GLY A 281 10.90 14.97 9.13
N VAL A 282 9.69 14.46 9.40
CA VAL A 282 9.04 14.54 10.70
C VAL A 282 9.58 13.42 11.58
N ASP A 283 10.15 13.77 12.73
CA ASP A 283 10.50 12.78 13.74
C ASP A 283 9.20 12.15 14.28
N LYS A 284 9.13 10.83 14.21
CA LYS A 284 8.03 10.02 14.74
C LYS A 284 8.48 9.16 15.92
N SER A 285 9.75 9.28 16.33
CA SER A 285 10.21 8.65 17.57
C SER A 285 9.45 9.26 18.75
N ALA A 286 9.24 8.46 19.79
CA ALA A 286 8.64 8.97 21.00
C ALA A 286 9.74 9.69 21.80
N PRO A 287 9.47 10.87 22.37
CA PRO A 287 10.45 11.59 23.16
C PRO A 287 10.90 10.72 24.34
N ALA A 288 12.21 10.60 24.54
CA ALA A 288 12.77 9.94 25.70
C ALA A 288 12.67 10.87 26.92
N LEU A 289 12.09 10.33 27.99
CA LEU A 289 11.93 11.06 29.24
C LEU A 289 12.95 10.59 30.28
N THR A 290 13.68 11.53 30.87
CA THR A 290 14.54 11.25 32.03
C THR A 290 14.03 11.99 33.27
N PHE A 291 13.81 11.26 34.36
CA PHE A 291 13.47 11.83 35.66
C PHE A 291 14.72 12.02 36.52
N ASN A 292 14.79 13.16 37.20
CA ASN A 292 15.71 13.39 38.30
C ASN A 292 14.97 13.99 39.50
N PRO A 293 14.99 13.35 40.68
CA PRO A 293 15.59 12.05 40.98
C PRO A 293 14.95 10.89 40.20
N ALA A 294 15.75 9.88 39.86
CA ALA A 294 15.29 8.71 39.13
C ALA A 294 14.31 7.88 39.97
N ASN A 295 13.50 7.05 39.31
CA ASN A 295 12.58 6.14 39.99
C ASN A 295 13.33 5.26 41.01
N ASN A 296 12.74 5.08 42.19
CA ASN A 296 13.33 4.38 43.33
C ASN A 296 14.60 5.01 43.96
N THR A 297 14.88 6.29 43.72
CA THR A 297 15.95 6.99 44.45
C THR A 297 15.55 7.19 45.92
N PHE A 298 16.39 6.74 46.84
CA PHE A 298 16.20 6.94 48.29
C PHE A 298 17.00 8.15 48.80
N GLY A 299 16.58 8.72 49.93
CA GLY A 299 17.29 9.85 50.56
C GLY A 299 17.09 11.20 49.88
N VAL A 300 16.08 11.32 49.03
CA VAL A 300 15.66 12.59 48.41
C VAL A 300 15.09 13.51 49.49
N ALA A 301 15.58 14.75 49.58
CA ALA A 301 15.08 15.72 50.56
C ALA A 301 13.64 16.11 50.23
N VAL A 302 12.84 16.42 51.26
CA VAL A 302 11.39 16.72 51.12
C VAL A 302 11.12 17.90 50.15
N GLU A 303 12.04 18.86 50.09
CA GLU A 303 11.96 20.06 49.23
C GLU A 303 12.78 19.92 47.94
N SER A 304 13.08 18.70 47.49
CA SER A 304 13.84 18.52 46.24
C SER A 304 12.96 18.74 45.02
N ASP A 305 13.49 19.48 44.05
CA ASP A 305 12.85 19.62 42.75
C ASP A 305 12.84 18.28 42.00
N ILE A 306 11.74 18.02 41.28
CA ILE A 306 11.67 16.96 40.29
C ILE A 306 11.90 17.59 38.92
N THR A 307 13.02 17.23 38.30
CA THR A 307 13.34 17.62 36.93
C THR A 307 12.91 16.52 35.98
N ILE A 308 12.19 16.91 34.94
CA ILE A 308 11.80 16.05 33.82
C ILE A 308 12.49 16.61 32.59
N THR A 309 13.36 15.81 31.99
CA THR A 309 14.07 16.19 30.76
C THR A 309 13.53 15.37 29.60
N PHE A 310 13.25 16.07 28.49
CA PHE A 310 12.93 15.50 27.20
C PHE A 310 14.17 15.64 26.30
N ASP A 311 14.47 14.64 25.49
CA ASP A 311 15.58 14.67 24.53
C ASP A 311 15.24 15.44 23.24
N GLU A 312 13.96 15.74 23.03
CA GLU A 312 13.39 16.60 21.98
C GLU A 312 12.31 17.57 22.52
#